data_AF-A0A926CM42-F1
#
_entry.id   AF-A0A926CM42-F1
#
_cell.length_a   1.000
_cell.length_b   1.000
_cell.length_c   1.000
_cell.angle_alpha   90.00
_cell.angle_beta   90.00
_cell.angle_gamma   90.00
#
_symmetry.space_group_name_H-M   'P 1'
#
loop_
_entity.id
_entity.type
_entity.pdbx_description
1 polymer ?
#
loop_
_entity_poly.entity_id
_entity_poly.type
_entity_poly.pdbx_seq_one_letter_code
_entity_poly.pdbx_strand_id
1 'polypeptide(L)'
;VNVVDLMALQPPGEHPHGLSDKEFDSIFTTNKPVIFAFHGYPWLIHRLTYRRHNHKSFHVRGYKEEGTTTTPFDMTVLNDLDRFHLAGDVVDRVDRVCNMAGHFKQFLREKLIDHRDYVNEHGQDMPEILEWKWPST
;
A
#
# COMPACT_ATOMS: atom_id res chain seq x y z
N VAL A 1 9.79 3.24 3.56
CA VAL A 1 9.83 3.29 5.04
C VAL A 1 9.19 2.01 5.55
N ASN A 2 9.85 1.26 6.42
CA ASN A 2 9.24 0.10 7.08
C ASN A 2 8.82 0.49 8.49
N VAL A 3 7.58 0.21 8.88
CA VAL A 3 7.04 0.56 10.21
C VAL A 3 6.87 -0.73 11.01
N VAL A 4 7.63 -0.87 12.09
CA VAL A 4 7.61 -2.05 12.96
C VAL A 4 6.85 -1.75 14.26
N ASP A 5 7.21 -0.68 14.96
CA ASP A 5 6.44 -0.18 16.09
C ASP A 5 5.33 0.75 15.58
N LEU A 6 4.09 0.26 15.61
CA LEU A 6 2.93 1.01 15.15
C LEU A 6 2.62 2.22 16.06
N MET A 7 2.95 2.14 17.35
CA MET A 7 2.66 3.22 18.29
C MET A 7 3.59 4.42 18.07
N ALA A 8 4.73 4.23 17.39
CA ALA A 8 5.64 5.30 17.00
C ALA A 8 5.01 6.33 16.05
N LEU A 9 3.92 5.97 15.35
CA LEU A 9 3.18 6.90 14.49
C LEU A 9 2.45 8.01 15.28
N GLN A 10 2.12 7.77 16.56
CA GLN A 10 1.43 8.74 17.42
C GLN A 10 2.40 9.80 17.96
N PRO A 11 1.94 11.02 18.27
CA PRO A 11 2.80 12.02 18.92
C PRO A 11 3.18 11.57 20.34
N PRO A 12 4.29 12.09 20.91
CA PRO A 12 4.79 11.64 22.22
C PRO A 12 3.81 11.89 23.37
N GLY A 13 2.90 12.87 23.21
CA GLY A 13 1.84 13.16 24.19
C GLY A 13 0.69 12.15 24.22
N GLU A 14 0.55 11.29 23.20
CA GLU A 14 -0.49 10.25 23.13
C GLU A 14 0.07 8.87 23.52
N HIS A 15 1.36 8.60 23.25
CA HIS A 15 1.99 7.34 23.58
C HIS A 15 3.50 7.52 23.88
N PRO A 16 4.08 6.82 24.87
CA PRO A 16 5.50 6.97 25.24
C PRO A 16 6.49 6.61 24.12
N HIS A 17 6.07 5.77 23.17
CA HIS A 17 6.90 5.41 22.00
C HIS A 17 6.73 6.38 20.82
N GLY A 18 5.85 7.36 20.96
CA GLY A 18 5.49 8.26 19.87
C GLY A 18 6.68 9.09 19.40
N LEU A 19 6.89 9.17 18.08
CA LEU A 19 7.92 10.01 17.48
C LEU A 19 7.59 11.49 17.67
N SER A 20 8.61 12.34 17.85
CA SER A 20 8.41 13.78 17.76
C SER A 20 7.90 14.17 16.37
N ASP A 21 7.19 15.29 16.24
CA ASP A 21 6.67 15.74 14.93
C ASP A 21 7.80 15.95 13.93
N LYS A 22 8.95 16.47 14.39
CA LYS A 22 10.13 16.67 13.54
C LYS A 22 10.68 15.36 12.97
N GLU A 23 10.77 14.32 13.79
CA GLU A 23 11.23 12.98 13.34
C GLU A 23 10.22 12.36 12.39
N PHE A 24 8.93 12.41 12.73
CA PHE A 24 7.86 11.92 11.85
C PHE A 24 7.90 12.60 10.47
N ASP A 25 8.01 13.94 10.45
CA ASP A 25 8.05 14.73 9.22
C ASP A 25 9.32 14.45 8.40
N SER A 26 10.45 14.13 9.04
CA SER A 26 11.66 13.72 8.32
C SER A 26 11.51 12.40 7.57
N ILE A 27 10.65 11.51 8.07
CA ILE A 27 10.40 10.17 7.51
C ILE A 27 9.30 10.23 6.45
N PHE A 28 8.17 10.86 6.77
CA PHE A 28 6.96 10.85 5.94
C PHE A 28 6.75 12.13 5.14
N THR A 29 7.67 13.10 5.26
CA THR A 29 7.58 14.43 4.67
C THR A 29 6.40 15.24 5.20
N THR A 30 6.37 16.54 4.92
CA THR A 30 5.27 17.41 5.31
C THR A 30 4.20 17.60 4.23
N ASN A 31 4.49 17.19 2.99
CA ASN A 31 3.68 17.57 1.83
C ASN A 31 3.64 16.56 0.67
N LYS A 32 4.36 15.42 0.74
CA LYS A 32 4.31 14.43 -0.34
C LYS A 32 3.26 13.35 -0.04
N PRO A 33 2.62 12.76 -1.07
CA PRO A 33 1.76 11.61 -0.89
C PRO A 33 2.48 10.44 -0.21
N VAL A 34 1.81 9.76 0.71
CA VAL A 34 2.30 8.55 1.38
C VAL A 34 1.35 7.40 1.06
N ILE A 35 1.82 6.44 0.27
CA ILE A 35 1.11 5.16 0.08
C ILE A 35 1.52 4.24 1.22
N PHE A 36 0.57 3.87 2.07
CA PHE A 36 0.83 3.09 3.27
C PHE A 36 0.12 1.73 3.15
N ALA A 37 0.90 0.67 2.94
CA ALA A 37 0.39 -0.70 2.96
C ALA A 37 0.39 -1.22 4.41
N PHE A 38 -0.77 -1.64 4.91
CA PHE A 38 -0.98 -2.05 6.30
C PHE A 38 -1.67 -3.42 6.37
N HIS A 39 -1.25 -4.26 7.33
CA HIS A 39 -1.79 -5.62 7.48
C HIS A 39 -3.20 -5.67 8.09
N GLY A 40 -3.63 -4.61 8.78
CA GLY A 40 -4.94 -4.51 9.41
C GLY A 40 -5.84 -3.46 8.73
N TYR A 41 -6.85 -3.00 9.45
CA TYR A 41 -7.81 -2.02 8.93
C TYR A 41 -7.16 -0.63 8.70
N PRO A 42 -7.29 -0.05 7.50
CA PRO A 42 -6.72 1.26 7.16
C PRO A 42 -7.07 2.40 8.13
N TRP A 43 -8.29 2.36 8.69
CA TRP A 43 -8.79 3.38 9.61
C TRP A 43 -7.93 3.56 10.85
N LEU A 44 -7.24 2.52 11.31
CA LEU A 44 -6.34 2.62 12.45
C LEU A 44 -5.17 3.57 12.14
N ILE A 45 -4.56 3.48 10.96
CA ILE A 45 -3.44 4.35 10.57
C ILE A 45 -3.90 5.81 10.50
N HIS A 46 -5.08 6.06 9.93
CA HIS A 46 -5.65 7.41 9.91
C HIS A 46 -5.89 7.96 11.31
N ARG A 47 -6.38 7.13 12.24
CA ARG A 47 -6.54 7.50 13.65
C ARG A 47 -5.21 7.79 14.32
N LEU A 48 -4.18 6.97 14.11
CA LEU A 48 -2.88 7.15 14.77
C LEU A 48 -2.13 8.38 14.25
N THR A 49 -2.36 8.76 13.00
CA THR A 49 -1.65 9.85 12.33
C THR A 49 -2.44 11.15 12.27
N TYR A 50 -3.68 11.23 12.76
CA TYR A 50 -4.58 12.37 12.52
C TYR A 50 -4.05 13.75 12.95
N ARG A 51 -3.13 13.81 13.93
CA ARG A 51 -2.49 15.06 14.39
C ARG A 51 -1.19 15.41 13.66
N ARG A 52 -0.68 14.53 12.79
CA ARG A 52 0.58 14.73 12.07
C ARG A 52 0.39 15.71 10.92
N HIS A 53 1.39 16.53 10.60
CA HIS A 53 1.27 17.58 9.57
C HIS A 53 0.75 17.05 8.22
N ASN A 54 1.34 15.96 7.74
CA ASN A 54 1.05 15.40 6.41
C ASN A 54 -0.10 14.36 6.42
N HIS A 55 -0.89 14.25 7.50
CA HIS A 55 -1.88 13.18 7.66
C HIS A 55 -2.92 13.10 6.53
N LYS A 56 -3.23 14.23 5.89
CA LYS A 56 -4.17 14.30 4.76
C LYS A 56 -3.64 13.61 3.49
N SER A 57 -2.32 13.48 3.38
CA SER A 57 -1.64 12.86 2.23
C SER A 57 -1.34 11.37 2.47
N PHE A 58 -1.79 10.80 3.59
CA PHE A 58 -1.72 9.37 3.83
C PHE A 58 -2.86 8.67 3.08
N HIS A 59 -2.49 7.74 2.21
CA HIS A 59 -3.39 6.89 1.46
C HIS A 59 -3.11 5.45 1.87
N VAL A 60 -3.96 4.95 2.76
CA VAL A 60 -3.72 3.71 3.45
C VAL A 60 -4.49 2.59 2.74
N ARG A 61 -3.78 1.52 2.37
CA ARG A 61 -4.34 0.25 1.93
C ARG A 61 -4.15 -0.77 3.03
N GLY A 62 -5.11 -1.67 3.17
CA GLY A 62 -5.11 -2.70 4.19
C GLY A 62 -6.37 -3.55 4.10
N TYR A 63 -6.63 -4.34 5.13
CA TYR A 63 -7.73 -5.28 5.13
C TYR A 63 -9.10 -4.58 5.04
N LYS A 64 -9.95 -5.10 4.15
CA LYS A 64 -11.28 -4.57 3.79
C LYS A 64 -12.44 -5.52 4.09
N GLU A 65 -12.19 -6.62 4.80
CA GLU A 65 -13.16 -7.73 4.96
C GLU A 65 -13.44 -8.52 3.68
N GLU A 66 -12.54 -8.44 2.71
CA GLU A 66 -12.65 -9.22 1.49
C GLU A 66 -11.72 -10.43 1.56
N GLY A 67 -12.28 -11.62 1.33
CA GLY A 67 -11.53 -12.86 1.45
C GLY A 67 -12.38 -14.10 1.23
N THR A 68 -11.74 -15.15 0.75
CA THR A 68 -12.31 -16.48 0.58
C THR A 68 -11.18 -17.52 0.56
N THR A 69 -11.52 -18.80 0.40
CA THR A 69 -10.51 -19.81 0.10
C THR A 69 -9.95 -19.54 -1.29
N THR A 70 -8.78 -18.90 -1.35
CA THR A 70 -8.07 -18.55 -2.59
C THR A 70 -6.55 -18.56 -2.35
N THR A 71 -5.77 -18.16 -3.34
CA THR A 71 -4.30 -18.15 -3.29
C THR A 71 -3.75 -16.97 -2.48
N PRO A 72 -2.51 -17.05 -1.97
CA PRO A 72 -1.93 -16.00 -1.12
C PRO A 72 -1.91 -14.60 -1.75
N PHE A 73 -1.52 -14.46 -3.01
CA PHE A 73 -1.52 -13.15 -3.65
C PHE A 73 -2.93 -12.68 -4.01
N ASP A 74 -3.83 -13.58 -4.40
CA ASP A 74 -5.23 -13.23 -4.65
C ASP A 74 -5.93 -12.66 -3.41
N MET A 75 -5.63 -13.18 -2.22
CA MET A 75 -6.09 -12.57 -0.96
C MET A 75 -5.67 -11.10 -0.81
N THR A 76 -4.51 -10.70 -1.35
CA THR A 76 -4.08 -9.29 -1.36
C THR A 76 -4.77 -8.48 -2.45
N VAL A 77 -5.06 -9.10 -3.59
CA VAL A 77 -5.81 -8.47 -4.71
C VAL A 77 -7.23 -8.15 -4.27
N LEU A 78 -7.92 -9.06 -3.58
CA LEU A 78 -9.27 -8.84 -3.04
C LEU A 78 -9.36 -7.63 -2.09
N ASN A 79 -8.24 -7.23 -1.47
CA ASN A 79 -8.17 -6.11 -0.55
C ASN A 79 -7.54 -4.84 -1.16
N ASP A 80 -7.25 -4.82 -2.47
CA ASP A 80 -6.47 -3.79 -3.16
C ASP A 80 -5.10 -3.50 -2.50
N LEU A 81 -4.51 -4.52 -1.87
CA LEU A 81 -3.23 -4.42 -1.14
C LEU A 81 -2.05 -4.97 -1.96
N ASP A 82 -2.33 -5.60 -3.10
CA ASP A 82 -1.31 -6.15 -3.97
C ASP A 82 -0.49 -5.06 -4.69
N ARG A 83 0.64 -5.49 -5.26
CA ARG A 83 1.59 -4.60 -5.92
C ARG A 83 1.03 -3.83 -7.13
N PHE A 84 0.02 -4.34 -7.82
CA PHE A 84 -0.57 -3.67 -8.97
C PHE A 84 -1.48 -2.52 -8.53
N HIS A 85 -2.35 -2.75 -7.54
CA HIS A 85 -3.15 -1.68 -6.95
C HIS A 85 -2.28 -0.60 -6.28
N LEU A 86 -1.24 -1.01 -5.54
CA LEU A 86 -0.29 -0.07 -4.94
C LEU A 86 0.48 0.75 -5.98
N ALA A 87 0.87 0.15 -7.10
CA ALA A 87 1.48 0.88 -8.21
C ALA A 87 0.49 1.87 -8.86
N GLY A 88 -0.77 1.47 -9.02
CA GLY A 88 -1.83 2.35 -9.51
C GLY A 88 -2.03 3.57 -8.62
N ASP A 89 -2.01 3.37 -7.29
CA ASP A 89 -2.13 4.46 -6.33
C ASP A 89 -1.02 5.51 -6.45
N VAL A 90 0.21 5.08 -6.72
CA VAL A 90 1.35 5.98 -6.95
C VAL A 90 1.11 6.82 -8.20
N VAL A 91 0.63 6.19 -9.28
CA VAL A 91 0.37 6.84 -10.55
C VAL A 91 -0.70 7.93 -10.42
N ASP A 92 -1.72 7.70 -9.60
CA ASP A 92 -2.82 8.65 -9.35
C ASP A 92 -2.39 9.89 -8.56
N ARG A 93 -1.31 9.80 -7.80
CA ARG A 93 -0.97 10.80 -6.77
C ARG A 93 0.35 11.50 -6.99
N VAL A 94 1.23 10.94 -7.82
CA VAL A 94 2.52 11.55 -8.13
C VAL A 94 2.41 12.26 -9.48
N ASP A 95 2.27 13.58 -9.44
CA ASP A 95 2.06 14.43 -10.62
C ASP A 95 3.04 14.16 -11.77
N ARG A 96 4.32 13.94 -11.45
CA ARG A 96 5.36 13.66 -12.46
C ARG A 96 5.12 12.36 -13.25
N VAL A 97 4.37 11.42 -12.68
CA VAL A 97 4.05 10.11 -13.29
C VAL A 97 2.70 10.16 -14.02
N CYS A 98 1.79 11.04 -13.59
CA CYS A 98 0.44 11.14 -14.12
C CYS A 98 0.40 11.41 -15.64
N ASN A 99 1.32 12.22 -16.17
CA ASN A 99 1.36 12.59 -17.59
C ASN A 99 1.76 11.44 -18.55
N MET A 100 2.30 10.33 -18.04
CA MET A 100 2.65 9.13 -18.83
C MET A 100 1.82 7.89 -18.43
N ALA A 101 0.77 8.10 -17.64
CA ALA A 101 0.10 7.05 -16.88
C ALA A 101 -0.89 6.19 -17.67
N GLY A 102 -1.43 6.66 -18.79
CA GLY A 102 -2.56 6.00 -19.47
C GLY A 102 -2.26 4.54 -19.83
N HIS A 103 -1.17 4.32 -20.55
CA HIS A 103 -0.72 2.97 -20.93
C HIS A 103 -0.33 2.13 -19.73
N PHE A 104 0.32 2.72 -18.72
CA PHE A 104 0.74 1.96 -17.53
C PHE A 104 -0.46 1.53 -16.68
N LYS A 105 -1.48 2.37 -16.51
CA LYS A 105 -2.73 1.97 -15.84
C LYS A 105 -3.47 0.88 -16.60
N GLN A 106 -3.45 0.94 -17.93
CA GLN A 106 -4.03 -0.11 -18.76
C GLN A 106 -3.31 -1.43 -18.54
N PHE A 107 -1.97 -1.42 -18.56
CA PHE A 107 -1.15 -2.58 -18.24
C PHE A 107 -1.46 -3.16 -16.85
N LEU A 108 -1.59 -2.33 -15.81
CA LEU A 108 -1.94 -2.80 -14.46
C LEU A 108 -3.33 -3.47 -14.41
N ARG A 109 -4.31 -2.95 -15.15
CA ARG A 109 -5.65 -3.56 -15.25
C ARG A 109 -5.59 -4.91 -15.98
N GLU A 110 -4.82 -4.99 -17.06
CA GLU A 110 -4.60 -6.24 -17.79
C GLU A 110 -3.96 -7.29 -16.87
N LYS A 111 -2.96 -6.91 -16.06
CA LYS A 111 -2.37 -7.81 -15.07
C LYS A 111 -3.36 -8.36 -14.04
N LEU A 112 -4.30 -7.55 -13.59
CA LEU A 112 -5.34 -8.01 -12.65
C LEU A 112 -6.34 -8.95 -13.31
N ILE A 113 -6.65 -8.74 -14.60
CA ILE A 113 -7.49 -9.65 -15.39
C ILE A 113 -6.77 -10.99 -15.58
N ASP A 114 -5.51 -10.95 -16.05
CA ASP A 114 -4.68 -12.14 -16.25
C ASP A 114 -4.54 -12.94 -14.95
N HIS A 115 -4.31 -12.26 -13.83
CA HIS A 115 -4.23 -12.88 -12.50
C HIS A 115 -5.51 -13.63 -12.13
N ARG A 116 -6.67 -12.96 -12.24
CA ARG A 116 -7.96 -13.56 -11.92
C ARG A 116 -8.22 -14.80 -12.77
N ASP A 117 -7.98 -14.69 -14.07
CA ASP A 117 -8.25 -15.78 -15.00
C ASP A 117 -7.30 -16.96 -14.72
N TYR A 118 -6.03 -16.69 -14.43
CA TYR A 118 -5.03 -17.71 -14.09
C TYR A 118 -5.33 -18.43 -12.75
N VAL A 119 -5.71 -17.70 -11.69
CA VAL A 119 -6.07 -18.30 -10.40
C VAL A 119 -7.30 -19.20 -10.54
N ASN A 120 -8.31 -18.77 -11.32
CA ASN A 120 -9.51 -19.56 -11.55
C ASN A 120 -9.24 -20.84 -12.36
N GLU A 121 -8.33 -20.79 -13.34
CA GLU A 121 -7.99 -21.94 -14.17
C GLU A 121 -7.06 -22.92 -13.45
N HIS A 122 -6.06 -22.42 -12.71
CA HIS A 122 -4.96 -23.24 -12.19
C HIS A 122 -4.95 -23.43 -10.67
N GLY A 123 -5.72 -22.64 -9.92
CA GLY A 123 -5.74 -22.72 -8.45
C GLY A 123 -4.42 -22.33 -7.77
N GLN A 124 -3.56 -21.58 -8.46
CA GLN A 124 -2.26 -21.12 -7.97
C GLN A 124 -1.98 -19.70 -8.47
N ASP A 125 -1.15 -18.94 -7.75
CA ASP A 125 -0.72 -17.61 -8.20
C ASP A 125 0.12 -17.70 -9.50
N MET A 126 0.09 -16.65 -10.31
CA MET A 126 0.84 -16.62 -11.57
C MET A 126 2.36 -16.82 -11.33
N PRO A 127 3.09 -17.44 -12.27
CA PRO A 127 4.55 -17.61 -12.15
C PRO A 127 5.28 -16.29 -11.90
N GLU A 128 4.84 -15.20 -12.53
CA GLU A 128 5.46 -13.87 -12.30
C GLU A 128 5.28 -13.33 -10.88
N ILE A 129 4.30 -13.82 -10.12
CA ILE A 129 4.15 -13.52 -8.69
C ILE A 129 5.09 -14.42 -7.88
N LEU A 130 5.04 -15.73 -8.12
CA LEU A 130 5.77 -16.73 -7.34
C LEU A 130 7.29 -16.64 -7.52
N GLU A 131 7.73 -16.34 -8.73
CA GLU A 131 9.15 -16.31 -9.11
C GLU A 131 9.78 -14.92 -8.94
N TRP A 132 8.98 -13.92 -8.57
CA TRP A 132 9.47 -12.56 -8.38
C TRP A 132 10.48 -12.49 -7.23
N LYS A 133 11.59 -11.81 -7.50
CA LYS A 133 12.64 -11.54 -6.52
C LYS A 133 13.00 -10.07 -6.57
N TRP A 134 13.37 -9.52 -5.42
CA TRP A 134 14.04 -8.23 -5.42
C TRP A 134 15.34 -8.35 -6.24
N PRO A 135 15.60 -7.45 -7.19
CA PRO A 135 16.88 -7.42 -7.88
C PRO A 135 17.98 -7.29 -6.82
N SER A 136 18.96 -8.18 -6.83
CA SER A 136 20.15 -8.01 -6.00
C SER A 136 20.79 -6.68 -6.40
N THR A 137 20.79 -5.73 -5.46
CA THR A 137 21.58 -4.49 -5.55
C THR A 137 23.06 -4.79 -5.62
#